data_AF-A0A352IBJ4-F1
#
_entry.id   AF-A0A352IBJ4-F1
#
_cell.length_a   1.000
_cell.length_b   1.000
_cell.length_c   1.000
_cell.angle_alpha   90.00
_cell.angle_beta   90.00
_cell.angle_gamma   90.00
#
_symmetry.space_group_name_H-M   'P 1'
#
loop_
_entity.id
_entity.type
_entity.pdbx_description
1 polymer ?
#
loop_
_entity_poly.entity_id
_entity_poly.type
_entity_poly.pdbx_seq_one_letter_code
_entity_poly.pdbx_strand_id
1 'polypeptide(L)' 'LSCYWSSFVDGVYAVGRAVSTSGNVAGPWVHDEKPFYVGGGHQMLFRDLQGRLRMSLHQDNNDAHLKILTLTE' A
#
# COMPACT_ATOMS: atom_id res chain seq x y z
N LEU A 1 0.82 -9.80 10.27
CA LEU A 1 -0.28 -8.92 9.81
C LEU A 1 0.35 -7.67 9.22
N SER A 2 -0.09 -7.22 8.04
CA SER A 2 0.46 -6.04 7.36
C SER A 2 -0.60 -4.96 7.19
N CYS A 3 -0.24 -3.72 7.48
CA CYS A 3 -1.04 -2.52 7.27
C CYS A 3 -0.39 -1.70 6.15
N TYR A 4 -1.18 -1.32 5.15
CA TYR A 4 -0.76 -0.38 4.12
C TYR A 4 -1.50 0.93 4.35
N TRP A 5 -0.80 2.05 4.19
CA TRP A 5 -1.33 3.38 4.42
C TRP A 5 -0.63 4.37 3.49
N SER A 6 -1.15 5.58 3.35
CA SER A 6 -0.59 6.55 2.42
C SER A 6 -0.22 7.85 3.12
N SER A 7 0.86 8.45 2.64
CA SER A 7 1.37 9.76 3.08
C SER A 7 2.23 10.37 1.98
N PHE A 8 3.05 11.37 2.31
CA PHE A 8 3.91 12.06 1.34
C PHE A 8 5.39 11.82 1.64
N VAL A 9 6.17 11.58 0.59
CA VAL A 9 7.64 11.56 0.61
C VAL A 9 8.10 12.65 -0.36
N ASP A 10 8.80 13.66 0.15
CA ASP A 10 9.29 14.80 -0.66
C ASP A 10 8.21 15.46 -1.52
N GLY A 11 6.98 15.58 -0.97
CA GLY A 11 5.83 16.16 -1.67
C GLY A 11 5.11 15.21 -2.65
N VAL A 12 5.60 13.99 -2.83
CA VAL A 12 4.99 12.99 -3.70
C VAL A 12 4.14 12.02 -2.88
N TYR A 13 2.90 11.77 -3.31
CA TYR A 13 2.01 10.82 -2.64
C TYR A 13 2.56 9.39 -2.77
N ALA A 14 2.56 8.65 -1.65
CA ALA A 14 3.23 7.36 -1.55
C ALA A 14 2.47 6.41 -0.62
N VAL A 15 2.71 5.11 -0.80
CA VAL A 15 2.21 4.04 0.06
C VAL A 15 3.32 3.60 1.00
N GLY A 16 3.06 3.65 2.30
CA GLY A 16 3.86 2.98 3.33
C GLY A 16 3.27 1.62 3.69
N ARG A 17 4.12 0.76 4.25
CA ARG A 17 3.72 -0.53 4.83
C ARG A 17 4.28 -0.64 6.25
N ALA A 18 3.49 -1.17 7.16
CA ALA A 18 3.91 -1.57 8.49
C ALA A 18 3.49 -3.01 8.77
N VAL A 19 4.32 -3.75 9.49
CA VAL A 19 4.07 -5.14 9.87
C VAL A 19 3.95 -5.23 11.39
N SER A 20 2.88 -5.84 11.86
CA SER A 20 2.70 -6.14 13.29
C SER A 20 3.54 -7.35 13.64
N THR A 21 4.54 -7.16 14.52
CA THR A 21 5.47 -8.22 14.95
C THR A 21 4.83 -9.21 15.91
N SER A 22 3.74 -8.81 16.57
CA SER A 22 2.94 -9.68 17.46
C SER A 22 1.82 -10.43 16.71
N GLY A 23 1.50 -10.02 15.49
CA GLY A 23 0.30 -10.48 14.77
C GLY A 23 -1.01 -9.86 15.26
N ASN A 24 -0.99 -9.00 16.29
CA ASN A 24 -2.16 -8.30 16.81
C ASN A 24 -2.38 -6.97 16.07
N VAL A 25 -3.65 -6.57 15.88
CA VAL A 25 -4.02 -5.28 15.29
C VAL A 25 -3.52 -4.08 16.10
N ALA A 26 -3.39 -4.23 17.43
CA ALA A 26 -2.84 -3.22 18.31
C ALA A 26 -1.31 -3.02 18.13
N GLY A 27 -0.65 -3.86 17.34
CA GLY A 27 0.80 -3.82 17.15
C GLY A 27 1.57 -4.62 18.22
N PRO A 28 2.85 -4.30 18.47
CA PRO A 28 3.60 -3.17 17.93
C PRO A 28 3.83 -3.27 16.41
N TRP A 29 3.88 -2.12 15.75
CA TRP A 29 4.02 -1.99 14.30
C TRP A 29 5.44 -1.55 13.95
N VAL A 30 6.10 -2.30 13.06
CA VAL A 30 7.39 -1.93 12.48
C VAL A 30 7.17 -1.48 11.05
N HIS A 31 7.63 -0.27 10.72
CA HIS A 31 7.49 0.31 9.40
C HIS A 31 8.63 -0.14 8.47
N ASP A 32 8.33 -0.36 7.19
CA ASP A 32 9.39 -0.45 6.18
C ASP A 32 10.12 0.89 6.07
N GLU A 33 11.45 0.87 5.92
CA GLU A 33 12.27 2.08 5.83
C GLU A 33 11.99 2.91 4.56
N LYS A 34 11.52 2.25 3.49
CA LYS A 34 11.22 2.86 2.19
C LYS A 34 9.74 2.74 1.88
N PRO A 35 9.17 3.71 1.13
CA PRO A 35 7.80 3.58 0.65
C PRO A 35 7.68 2.31 -0.20
N PHE A 36 6.55 1.62 -0.02
CA PHE A 36 6.18 0.46 -0.82
C PHE A 36 5.84 0.85 -2.26
N TYR A 37 5.27 2.04 -2.45
CA TYR A 37 4.93 2.60 -3.76
C TYR A 37 5.05 4.13 -3.73
N VAL A 38 5.42 4.75 -4.85
CA VAL A 38 5.57 6.21 -5.00
C VAL A 38 4.78 6.68 -6.23
N GLY A 39 4.14 7.85 -6.13
CA GLY A 39 3.34 8.47 -7.18
C GLY A 39 1.83 8.20 -7.06
N GLY A 40 1.39 7.51 -6.01
CA GLY A 40 -0.02 7.16 -5.80
C GLY A 40 -0.27 6.58 -4.41
N GLY A 41 -1.54 6.38 -4.09
CA GLY A 41 -1.93 5.90 -2.77
C GLY A 41 -3.43 5.64 -2.62
N HIS A 42 -3.91 5.70 -1.38
CA HIS A 42 -5.24 5.24 -0.96
C HIS A 42 -5.51 3.81 -1.46
N GLN A 43 -4.52 2.94 -1.26
CA GLN A 43 -4.56 1.59 -1.78
C GLN A 43 -5.45 0.66 -0.95
N MET A 44 -6.06 -0.31 -1.64
CA MET A 44 -6.67 -1.49 -1.03
C MET A 44 -6.17 -2.76 -1.71
N LEU A 45 -6.16 -3.86 -0.94
CA LEU A 45 -5.73 -5.18 -1.39
C LEU A 45 -6.93 -6.09 -1.56
N PHE A 46 -6.89 -6.90 -2.62
CA PHE A 46 -7.92 -7.91 -2.87
C PHE A 46 -7.32 -9.09 -3.63
N ARG A 47 -8.00 -10.23 -3.60
CA ARG A 47 -7.71 -11.33 -4.53
C ARG A 47 -8.64 -11.21 -5.73
N ASP A 48 -8.08 -11.24 -6.93
CA ASP A 48 -8.89 -11.25 -8.14
C ASP A 48 -9.62 -12.59 -8.33
N LEU A 49 -10.42 -12.69 -9.39
CA LEU A 49 -11.19 -13.89 -9.71
C LEU A 49 -10.31 -15.12 -10.02
N GLN A 50 -9.01 -14.93 -10.23
CA GLN A 50 -8.02 -16.00 -10.41
C GLN A 50 -7.20 -16.26 -9.14
N GLY A 51 -7.56 -15.64 -8.01
CA GLY A 51 -6.91 -15.82 -6.71
C GLY A 51 -5.62 -15.03 -6.51
N ARG A 52 -5.19 -14.22 -7.49
CA ARG A 52 -3.94 -13.46 -7.42
C ARG A 52 -4.10 -12.25 -6.50
N LEU A 53 -3.09 -11.98 -5.67
CA LEU A 53 -3.10 -10.79 -4.82
C LEU A 53 -2.88 -9.54 -5.68
N ARG A 54 -3.82 -8.59 -5.58
CA ARG A 54 -3.83 -7.32 -6.31
C ARG A 54 -3.84 -6.16 -5.34
N MET A 55 -3.25 -5.05 -5.77
CA MET A 55 -3.37 -3.75 -5.11
C MET A 55 -4.04 -2.77 -6.06
N SER A 56 -5.17 -2.20 -5.66
CA SER A 56 -5.83 -1.09 -6.36
C SER A 56 -5.46 0.21 -5.67
N LEU A 57 -5.07 1.23 -6.43
CA LEU A 57 -4.74 2.58 -5.93
C LEU A 57 -5.00 3.63 -7.02
N HIS A 58 -5.12 4.89 -6.63
CA HIS A 58 -5.08 5.99 -7.60
C HIS A 58 -3.66 6.54 -7.71
N GLN A 59 -3.27 6.94 -8.93
CA GLN A 59 -2.00 7.59 -9.24
C GLN A 59 -2.26 9.02 -9.74
N ASP A 60 -1.31 9.92 -9.51
CA ASP A 60 -1.36 11.32 -9.94
C ASP A 60 -2.54 12.10 -9.32
N ASN A 61 -2.32 12.64 -8.12
CA ASN A 61 -3.40 13.17 -7.27
C ASN A 61 -4.17 14.36 -7.87
N ASN A 62 -3.63 15.01 -8.91
CA ASN A 62 -4.26 16.12 -9.64
C ASN A 62 -4.99 15.66 -10.92
N ASP A 63 -4.73 14.44 -11.40
CA ASP A 63 -5.39 13.80 -12.56
C ASP A 63 -5.51 12.29 -12.30
N ALA A 64 -6.33 11.98 -11.28
CA ALA A 64 -6.33 10.68 -10.65
C ALA A 64 -6.81 9.58 -11.60
N HIS A 65 -5.96 8.59 -11.83
CA HIS A 65 -6.34 7.39 -12.58
C HIS A 65 -6.09 6.11 -11.78
N LEU A 66 -6.99 5.15 -11.98
CA LEU A 66 -6.93 3.85 -11.32
C LEU A 66 -5.73 3.03 -11.85
N LYS A 67 -4.98 2.44 -10.92
CA LYS A 67 -3.93 1.47 -11.21
C LYS A 67 -4.15 0.19 -10.40
N ILE A 68 -3.99 -0.96 -11.06
CA ILE A 68 -4.08 -2.28 -10.41
C ILE A 68 -2.73 -2.99 -10.54
N LEU A 69 -1.96 -3.03 -9.45
CA LEU A 69 -0.70 -3.75 -9.38
C LEU A 69 -0.94 -5.23 -9.06
N THR A 70 -0.11 -6.11 -9.62
CA THR A 70 -0.02 -7.51 -9.16
C THR A 70 1.05 -7.55 -8.08
N LEU A 71 0.72 -8.09 -6.90
CA LEU A 71 1.73 -8.32 -5.88
C LEU A 71 2.24 -9.75 -5.98
N THR A 72 3.55 -9.90 -6.00
CA THR A 72 4.21 -11.18 -5.79
C THR A 72 4.50 -11.31 -4.30
N GLU A 73 4.19 -12.47 -3.72
CA GLU A 73 4.59 -12.82 -2.35
C GLU A 73 6.11 -12.90 -2.21
#